data_AF-A0A349A1Z5-F1
#
_entry.id   AF-A0A349A1Z5-F1
#
_cell.length_a   1.000
_cell.length_b   1.000
_cell.length_c   1.000
_cell.angle_alpha   90.00
_cell.angle_beta   90.00
_cell.angle_gamma   90.00
#
_symmetry.space_group_name_H-M   'P 1'
#
loop_
_entity.id
_entity.type
_entity.pdbx_description
1 polymer ?
#
loop_
_entity_poly.entity_id
_entity_poly.type
_entity_poly.pdbx_seq_one_letter_code
_entity_poly.pdbx_strand_id
1 'polypeptide(L)'
;MEIRLAGYNLDCDIIDACKKRFGDREDWTPETISAAYARISRSPKTVTELRADARAEVEKARRSNESIVFAMGHSSVAEHAVF
;
A
#
# COMPACT_ATOMS: atom_id res chain seq x y z
N MET A 1 14.05 -10.45 -19.25
CA MET A 1 13.19 -10.42 -18.05
C MET A 1 12.97 -8.96 -17.69
N GLU A 2 11.72 -8.47 -17.71
CA GLU A 2 11.40 -7.11 -17.28
C GLU A 2 11.17 -7.11 -15.76
N ILE A 3 11.89 -6.25 -15.03
CA ILE A 3 11.70 -6.06 -13.59
C ILE A 3 11.01 -4.71 -13.39
N ARG A 4 9.81 -4.73 -12.82
CA ARG A 4 9.05 -3.52 -12.48
C ARG A 4 9.12 -3.28 -10.99
N LEU A 5 9.71 -2.17 -10.59
CA LEU A 5 9.79 -1.79 -9.18
C LEU A 5 8.42 -1.35 -8.69
N ALA A 6 7.89 -2.18 -7.78
CA ALA A 6 6.64 -2.03 -7.05
C ALA A 6 6.46 -0.65 -6.42
N GLY A 7 7.41 -0.26 -5.58
CA GLY A 7 7.37 0.93 -4.75
C GLY A 7 8.71 1.17 -4.05
N TYR A 8 8.80 2.28 -3.32
CA TYR A 8 10.00 2.72 -2.62
C TYR A 8 9.60 3.17 -1.22
N ASN A 9 10.46 2.88 -0.24
CA ASN A 9 10.35 3.49 1.08
C ASN A 9 10.90 4.92 1.01
N LEU A 10 10.29 5.81 1.76
CA LEU A 10 10.71 7.21 1.92
C LEU A 10 10.83 7.51 3.41
N ASP A 11 11.80 8.33 3.78
CA ASP A 11 11.94 8.76 5.18
C ASP A 11 10.70 9.56 5.60
N CYS A 12 10.22 9.31 6.82
CA CYS A 12 9.09 10.04 7.42
C CYS A 12 9.26 11.56 7.30
N ASP A 13 10.47 12.07 7.53
CA ASP A 13 10.78 13.51 7.45
C ASP A 13 10.51 14.11 6.05
N ILE A 14 10.72 13.32 4.99
CA ILE A 14 10.42 13.73 3.61
C ILE A 14 8.91 13.80 3.41
N ILE A 15 8.16 12.79 3.89
CA ILE A 15 6.70 12.76 3.83
C ILE A 15 6.12 13.98 4.56
N ASP A 16 6.62 14.29 5.76
CA ASP A 16 6.20 15.44 6.55
C ASP A 16 6.51 16.78 5.87
N ALA A 17 7.69 16.91 5.26
CA ALA A 17 8.04 18.09 4.47
C ALA A 17 7.09 18.26 3.29
N CYS A 18 6.74 17.16 2.61
CA CYS A 18 5.77 17.18 1.53
C CYS A 18 4.35 17.56 2.03
N LYS A 19 3.90 17.04 3.18
CA LYS A 19 2.58 17.36 3.76
C LYS A 19 2.47 18.85 4.09
N LYS A 20 3.53 19.43 4.67
CA LYS A 20 3.62 20.88 4.94
C LYS A 20 3.53 21.72 3.66
N ARG A 21 4.11 21.24 2.55
CA ARG A 21 4.19 21.98 1.29
C ARG A 21 2.95 21.85 0.39
N PHE A 22 2.34 20.66 0.37
CA PHE A 22 1.31 20.25 -0.58
C PHE A 22 -0.05 19.97 0.07
N GLY A 23 -0.14 20.04 1.39
CA GLY A 23 -1.31 19.62 2.16
C GLY A 23 -1.25 18.12 2.49
N ASP A 24 -2.05 17.73 3.49
CA ASP A 24 -2.15 16.33 3.88
C ASP A 24 -2.87 15.52 2.80
N ARG A 25 -2.44 14.28 2.58
CA ARG A 25 -3.08 13.36 1.65
C ARG A 25 -3.21 11.98 2.26
N GLU A 26 -4.42 11.46 2.23
CA GLU A 26 -4.74 10.15 2.78
C GLU A 26 -4.05 9.00 2.02
N ASP A 27 -3.74 9.19 0.73
CA ASP A 27 -3.08 8.18 -0.10
C ASP A 27 -1.56 8.11 0.09
N TRP A 28 -0.99 8.91 1.00
CA TRP A 28 0.42 8.85 1.40
C TRP A 28 0.58 7.98 2.62
N THR A 29 0.28 6.70 2.42
CA THR A 29 0.21 5.73 3.51
C THR A 29 0.64 4.35 3.02
N PRO A 30 1.49 3.63 3.78
CA PRO A 30 2.07 2.37 3.34
C PRO A 30 1.05 1.22 3.29
N GLU A 31 -0.12 1.36 3.93
CA GLU A 31 -1.24 0.40 3.89
C GLU A 31 -1.71 0.12 2.46
N THR A 32 -1.60 1.09 1.56
CA THR A 32 -1.97 0.91 0.14
C THR A 32 -1.04 -0.08 -0.57
N ILE A 33 0.23 -0.17 -0.15
CA ILE A 33 1.20 -1.13 -0.66
C ILE A 33 0.86 -2.52 -0.16
N SER A 34 0.65 -2.67 1.15
CA SER A 34 0.22 -3.92 1.78
C SER A 34 -1.03 -4.50 1.11
N ALA A 35 -2.07 -3.69 0.92
CA ALA A 35 -3.33 -4.13 0.34
C ALA A 35 -3.19 -4.53 -1.14
N ALA A 36 -2.37 -3.81 -1.91
CA ALA A 36 -2.09 -4.16 -3.30
C ALA A 36 -1.32 -5.48 -3.40
N TYR A 37 -0.31 -5.68 -2.54
CA TYR A 37 0.58 -6.84 -2.61
C TYR A 37 -0.11 -8.13 -2.19
N ALA A 38 -1.02 -8.04 -1.21
CA ALA A 38 -1.84 -9.17 -0.79
C ALA A 38 -2.71 -9.75 -1.92
N ARG A 39 -2.97 -8.97 -2.99
CA ARG A 39 -3.81 -9.35 -4.13
C ARG A 39 -3.02 -9.87 -5.34
N ILE A 40 -1.69 -9.74 -5.37
CA ILE A 40 -0.87 -10.06 -6.55
C ILE A 40 -1.08 -11.50 -7.03
N SER A 41 -1.14 -12.46 -6.12
CA SER A 41 -1.29 -13.88 -6.46
C SER A 41 -2.72 -14.29 -6.83
N ARG A 42 -3.71 -13.41 -6.65
CA ARG A 42 -5.15 -13.73 -6.78
C ARG A 42 -5.91 -12.83 -7.75
N SER A 43 -5.21 -11.92 -8.44
CA SER A 43 -5.80 -10.94 -9.34
C SER A 43 -5.19 -11.07 -10.74
N PRO A 44 -5.98 -10.96 -11.82
CA PRO A 44 -5.46 -10.85 -13.18
C PRO A 44 -4.81 -9.49 -13.46
N LYS A 45 -5.08 -8.48 -12.61
CA LYS A 45 -4.49 -7.14 -12.74
C LYS A 45 -2.98 -7.15 -12.48
N THR A 46 -2.28 -6.28 -13.18
CA THR A 46 -0.86 -5.98 -12.93
C THR A 46 -0.67 -5.31 -11.57
N VAL A 47 0.56 -5.40 -11.03
CA VAL A 47 0.91 -4.74 -9.76
C VAL A 47 0.68 -3.22 -9.81
N THR A 48 0.91 -2.59 -10.95
CA THR A 48 0.68 -1.15 -11.14
C THR A 48 -0.79 -0.79 -11.03
N GLU A 49 -1.68 -1.59 -11.62
CA GLU A 49 -3.13 -1.40 -11.52
C GLU A 49 -3.62 -1.65 -10.09
N LEU A 50 -3.12 -2.70 -9.42
CA LEU A 50 -3.45 -2.97 -8.02
C LEU A 50 -3.06 -1.81 -7.10
N ARG A 51 -1.91 -1.18 -7.33
CA ARG A 51 -1.46 -0.01 -6.57
C ARG A 51 -2.30 1.23 -6.86
N ALA A 52 -2.69 1.45 -8.12
CA ALA A 52 -3.57 2.55 -8.48
C ALA A 52 -4.93 2.41 -7.80
N ASP A 53 -5.52 1.20 -7.83
CA ASP A 53 -6.75 0.88 -7.10
C ASP A 53 -6.60 1.15 -5.59
N ALA A 54 -5.54 0.63 -4.97
CA ALA A 54 -5.34 0.74 -3.52
C ALA A 54 -5.15 2.20 -3.06
N ARG A 55 -4.47 3.04 -3.85
CA ARG A 55 -4.34 4.48 -3.57
C ARG A 55 -5.64 5.25 -3.77
N ALA A 56 -6.51 4.81 -4.67
CA ALA A 56 -7.81 5.44 -4.90
C ALA A 56 -8.84 5.10 -3.81
N GLU A 57 -8.67 3.96 -3.12
CA GLU A 57 -9.61 3.47 -2.11
C GLU A 57 -8.90 3.15 -0.77
N VAL A 58 -8.30 4.16 -0.11
CA VAL A 58 -7.47 3.96 1.11
C VAL A 58 -8.24 3.27 2.24
N GLU A 59 -9.46 3.70 2.52
CA GLU A 59 -10.31 3.06 3.54
C GLU A 59 -10.59 1.58 3.27
N LYS A 60 -10.76 1.23 1.99
CA LYS A 60 -10.93 -0.17 1.59
C LYS A 60 -9.62 -0.95 1.73
N ALA A 61 -8.48 -0.31 1.44
CA ALA A 61 -7.17 -0.90 1.68
C ALA A 61 -6.95 -1.21 3.17
N ARG A 62 -7.31 -0.28 4.07
CA ARG A 62 -7.25 -0.48 5.53
C ARG A 62 -8.11 -1.67 5.98
N ARG A 63 -9.39 -1.71 5.59
CA ARG A 63 -10.29 -2.86 5.89
C ARG A 63 -9.78 -4.18 5.32
N SER A 64 -9.21 -4.14 4.11
CA SER A 64 -8.62 -5.34 3.49
C SER A 64 -7.41 -5.84 4.28
N ASN A 65 -6.52 -4.94 4.70
CA ASN A 65 -5.36 -5.30 5.51
C ASN A 65 -5.80 -5.91 6.84
N GLU A 66 -6.77 -5.31 7.52
CA GLU A 66 -7.31 -5.83 8.77
C GLU A 66 -7.85 -7.26 8.60
N SER A 67 -8.68 -7.51 7.57
CA SER A 67 -9.21 -8.85 7.31
C SER A 67 -8.11 -9.86 6.99
N ILE A 68 -7.14 -9.48 6.15
CA ILE A 68 -6.09 -10.39 5.70
C ILE A 68 -5.13 -10.74 6.85
N VAL A 69 -4.76 -9.76 7.67
CA VAL A 69 -3.83 -9.92 8.77
C VAL A 69 -4.48 -10.65 9.95
N PHE A 70 -5.67 -10.19 10.39
CA PHE A 70 -6.27 -10.67 11.63
C PHE A 70 -7.26 -11.82 11.42
N ALA A 71 -8.03 -11.81 10.32
CA ALA A 71 -9.04 -12.86 10.08
C ALA A 71 -8.47 -14.05 9.27
N MET A 72 -7.59 -13.78 8.30
CA MET A 72 -7.00 -14.82 7.46
C MET A 72 -5.62 -15.31 7.94
N GLY A 73 -5.03 -14.64 8.95
CA GLY A 73 -3.75 -15.04 9.54
C GLY A 73 -2.53 -14.81 8.65
N HIS A 74 -2.64 -13.97 7.62
CA HIS A 74 -1.54 -13.65 6.70
C HIS A 74 -0.71 -12.48 7.22
N SER A 75 -0.06 -12.64 8.37
CA SER A 75 0.67 -11.54 9.05
C SER A 75 1.81 -10.96 8.22
N SER A 76 2.42 -11.73 7.32
CA SER A 76 3.51 -11.25 6.45
C SER A 76 3.08 -10.11 5.52
N VAL A 77 1.79 -9.96 5.24
CA VAL A 77 1.26 -8.83 4.46
C VAL A 77 1.49 -7.50 5.18
N ALA A 78 1.43 -7.49 6.52
CA ALA A 78 1.63 -6.29 7.32
C ALA A 78 3.08 -5.77 7.28
N GLU A 79 4.06 -6.63 6.95
CA GLU A 79 5.47 -6.25 6.85
C GLU A 79 5.73 -5.23 5.72
N HIS A 80 4.79 -5.09 4.79
CA HIS A 80 4.84 -4.08 3.73
C HIS A 80 4.27 -2.72 4.15
N ALA A 81 3.62 -2.61 5.31
CA ALA A 81 3.02 -1.38 5.83
C ALA A 81 3.94 -0.69 6.87
N VAL A 82 5.13 -0.25 6.44
CA VAL A 82 6.13 0.40 7.31
C VAL A 82 5.95 1.91 7.29
N PHE A 83 5.84 2.52 8.47
CA PHE A 83 5.80 3.96 8.70
C PHE A 83 7.20 4.46 9.08
#